data_AF-A0A2V7VKP4-F1
#
_entry.id   AF-A0A2V7VKP4-F1
#
_cell.length_a   1.000
_cell.length_b   1.000
_cell.length_c   1.000
_cell.angle_alpha   90.00
_cell.angle_beta   90.00
_cell.angle_gamma   90.00
#
_symmetry.space_group_name_H-M   'P 1'
#
loop_
_entity.id
_entity.type
_entity.pdbx_description
1 polymer ?
#
loop_
_entity_poly.entity_id
_entity_poly.type
_entity_poly.pdbx_seq_one_letter_code
_entity_poly.pdbx_strand_id
1 'polypeptide(L)'
;MEDRLSDALHERLTQQFVDRPSAVIARYDPSELVTVVTEGGEVLVQGLRAGVLEGFRFVPDRAVREGSKGLLAAANRALRAGIRERVATLAADGDAAFALRAPDDVVWRGAPVARLVAGESVLAPQIEVLPSELLDPPLREPLRRRLASWLEAHLRAWLGPLFAARAAPLSGPARGLVFVLGESLGTVPRRQVAAQLAALAPDDRRELARLGVTLGRVNVFLPALLQPESLRLRARLFAIRHGVPALAAPDGIPSVPVDHALSSASYAACGYQAAGPRAVRVDRLDRVAAAAARLSRDGPFAVPREFATLLGCAPAEVSGVLAAIGYAEREGRFAWRRAADRRRA
;
A
#
# COMPACT_ATOMS: atom_id res chain seq x y z
N MET A 1 61.96 -13.66 23.27
CA MET A 1 61.18 -14.92 23.30
C MET A 1 59.93 -14.79 24.19
N GLU A 2 59.44 -13.58 24.50
CA GLU A 2 58.22 -13.34 25.29
C GLU A 2 56.97 -13.07 24.42
N ASP A 3 57.12 -12.45 23.24
CA ASP A 3 55.96 -12.13 22.36
C ASP A 3 55.23 -13.37 21.82
N ARG A 4 55.96 -14.43 21.46
CA ARG A 4 55.34 -15.65 20.89
C ARG A 4 54.57 -16.49 21.92
N LEU A 5 54.84 -16.30 23.21
CA LEU A 5 54.07 -16.96 24.27
C LEU A 5 52.79 -16.19 24.60
N SER A 6 52.81 -14.85 24.44
CA SER A 6 51.67 -13.97 24.65
C SER A 6 50.61 -14.15 23.57
N ASP A 7 51.03 -14.26 22.30
CA ASP A 7 50.11 -14.46 21.18
C ASP A 7 49.43 -15.83 21.25
N ALA A 8 50.17 -16.89 21.58
CA ALA A 8 49.60 -18.24 21.72
C ALA A 8 48.64 -18.37 22.93
N LEU A 9 48.79 -17.52 23.95
CA LEU A 9 47.88 -17.42 25.09
C LEU A 9 46.65 -16.60 24.75
N HIS A 10 46.81 -15.49 24.01
CA HIS A 10 45.70 -14.67 23.55
C HIS A 10 44.82 -15.44 22.55
N GLU A 11 45.44 -16.17 21.62
CA GLU A 11 44.76 -17.01 20.62
C GLU A 11 44.02 -18.20 21.25
N ARG A 12 44.56 -18.77 22.35
CA ARG A 12 43.86 -19.80 23.15
C ARG A 12 42.72 -19.26 24.02
N LEU A 13 42.77 -17.98 24.42
CA LEU A 13 41.70 -17.32 25.17
C LEU A 13 40.52 -16.91 24.27
N THR A 14 40.77 -16.54 23.01
CA THR A 14 39.70 -16.34 22.01
C THR A 14 39.13 -17.67 21.49
N GLN A 15 39.95 -18.71 21.29
CA GLN A 15 39.45 -20.03 20.85
C GLN A 15 38.64 -20.77 21.93
N GLN A 16 38.97 -20.62 23.22
CA GLN A 16 38.27 -21.35 24.29
C GLN A 16 36.81 -20.93 24.51
N PHE A 17 36.42 -19.73 24.09
CA PHE A 17 35.04 -19.23 24.20
C PHE A 17 34.22 -19.32 22.91
N VAL A 18 34.84 -19.66 21.78
CA VAL A 18 34.16 -19.69 20.47
C VAL A 18 33.85 -21.13 20.01
N ASP A 19 34.64 -22.14 20.37
CA ASP A 19 34.52 -23.48 19.75
C ASP A 19 33.91 -24.61 20.60
N ARG A 20 33.71 -24.41 21.91
CA ARG A 20 33.26 -25.51 22.80
C ARG A 20 31.77 -25.90 22.71
N PRO A 21 30.79 -25.02 22.47
CA PRO A 21 29.38 -25.42 22.48
C PRO A 21 29.00 -26.31 21.28
N SER A 22 29.49 -25.99 20.08
CA SER A 22 29.15 -26.71 18.84
C SER A 22 29.69 -28.15 18.82
N ALA A 23 30.86 -28.39 19.40
CA ALA A 23 31.47 -29.71 19.49
C ALA A 23 30.75 -30.65 20.48
N VAL A 24 30.12 -30.09 21.53
CA VAL A 24 29.31 -30.85 22.49
C VAL A 24 27.97 -31.21 21.87
N ILE A 25 27.31 -30.28 21.17
CA ILE A 25 26.03 -30.51 20.49
C ILE A 25 26.13 -31.55 19.37
N ALA A 26 27.25 -31.58 18.64
CA ALA A 26 27.47 -32.54 17.55
C ALA A 26 27.49 -34.01 18.01
N ARG A 27 27.63 -34.29 19.31
CA ARG A 27 27.70 -35.64 19.89
C ARG A 27 26.36 -36.19 20.37
N TYR A 28 25.31 -35.36 20.43
CA TYR A 28 23.97 -35.78 20.84
C TYR A 28 23.08 -36.01 19.62
N ASP A 29 22.13 -36.94 19.73
CA ASP A 29 21.06 -37.01 18.73
C ASP A 29 20.26 -35.69 18.81
N PRO A 30 19.99 -35.02 17.68
CA PRO A 30 19.10 -33.86 17.65
C PRO A 30 17.71 -34.06 18.30
N SER A 31 17.31 -35.30 18.65
CA SER A 31 16.04 -35.63 19.32
C SER A 31 16.09 -35.34 20.81
N GLU A 32 17.28 -35.35 21.40
CA GLU A 32 17.53 -35.16 22.82
C GLU A 32 17.76 -33.69 23.19
N LEU A 33 17.80 -32.81 22.18
CA LEU A 33 18.12 -31.40 22.35
C LEU A 33 16.86 -30.56 22.64
N VAL A 34 16.80 -29.98 23.84
CA VAL A 34 15.70 -29.08 24.25
C VAL A 34 15.75 -27.81 23.42
N THR A 35 14.65 -27.48 22.74
CA THR A 35 14.53 -26.27 21.93
C THR A 35 13.40 -25.40 22.45
N VAL A 36 13.64 -24.10 22.57
CA VAL A 36 12.67 -23.09 23.01
C VAL A 36 12.57 -22.01 21.95
N VAL A 37 11.34 -21.60 21.62
CA VAL A 37 11.07 -20.43 20.78
C VAL A 37 10.49 -19.33 21.67
N THR A 38 11.16 -18.18 21.73
CA THR A 38 10.69 -17.05 22.54
C THR A 38 9.51 -16.34 21.87
N GLU A 39 8.81 -15.48 22.60
CA GLU A 39 7.74 -14.64 22.02
C GLU A 39 8.26 -13.72 20.89
N GLY A 40 9.52 -13.27 21.00
CA GLY A 40 10.22 -12.49 19.96
C GLY A 40 10.66 -13.32 18.75
N GLY A 41 10.40 -14.63 18.75
CA GLY A 41 10.77 -15.55 17.68
C GLY A 41 12.20 -16.08 17.77
N GLU A 42 12.96 -15.77 18.82
CA GLU A 42 14.31 -16.33 18.96
C GLU A 42 14.25 -17.83 19.21
N VAL A 43 15.09 -18.58 18.50
CA VAL A 43 15.16 -20.05 18.59
C VAL A 43 16.42 -20.42 19.34
N LEU A 44 16.25 -21.00 20.52
CA LEU A 44 17.32 -21.45 21.39
C LEU A 44 17.33 -22.98 21.45
N VAL A 45 18.48 -23.61 21.29
CA VAL A 45 18.66 -25.06 21.45
C VAL A 45 19.70 -25.28 22.53
N GLN A 46 19.35 -25.98 23.60
CA GLN A 46 20.18 -26.12 24.81
C GLN A 46 20.69 -24.77 25.34
N GLY A 47 19.83 -23.73 25.29
CA GLY A 47 20.18 -22.37 25.71
C GLY A 47 21.07 -21.60 24.73
N LEU A 48 21.49 -22.21 23.62
CA LEU A 48 22.32 -21.56 22.60
C LEU A 48 21.44 -21.05 21.46
N ARG A 49 21.70 -19.81 21.03
CA ARG A 49 20.93 -19.17 19.96
C ARG A 49 21.22 -19.83 18.62
N ALA A 50 20.20 -20.43 18.03
CA ALA A 50 20.26 -21.06 16.72
C ALA A 50 19.85 -20.09 15.60
N GLY A 51 18.99 -19.11 15.90
CA GLY A 51 18.50 -18.10 14.95
C GLY A 51 17.18 -17.49 15.38
N VAL A 52 16.40 -17.02 14.40
CA VAL A 52 15.10 -16.36 14.60
C VAL A 52 14.04 -16.97 13.68
N LEU A 53 12.83 -17.17 14.19
CA LEU A 53 11.64 -17.55 13.44
C LEU A 53 10.83 -16.29 13.07
N GLU A 54 11.00 -15.82 11.85
CA GLU A 54 10.24 -14.70 11.28
C GLU A 54 8.93 -15.22 10.66
N GLY A 55 7.82 -15.06 11.37
CA GLY A 55 6.53 -15.56 10.92
C GLY A 55 6.53 -17.09 10.90
N PHE A 56 6.76 -17.68 9.73
CA PHE A 56 6.95 -19.12 9.54
C PHE A 56 8.31 -19.48 8.92
N ARG A 57 9.21 -18.53 8.72
CA ARG A 57 10.53 -18.75 8.12
C ARG A 57 11.60 -18.76 9.20
N PHE A 58 12.37 -19.84 9.27
CA PHE A 58 13.53 -19.90 10.15
C PHE A 58 14.74 -19.27 9.47
N VAL A 59 15.32 -18.28 10.14
CA VAL A 59 16.53 -17.57 9.74
C VAL A 59 17.64 -17.94 10.74
N PRO A 60 18.51 -18.91 10.40
CA PRO A 60 19.59 -19.30 11.29
C PRO A 60 20.67 -18.23 11.40
N ASP A 61 21.31 -18.16 12.56
CA ASP A 61 22.46 -17.28 12.77
C ASP A 61 23.64 -17.69 11.88
N ARG A 62 24.44 -16.71 11.42
CA ARG A 62 25.53 -16.95 10.48
C ARG A 62 26.52 -18.02 10.96
N ALA A 63 26.97 -17.92 12.21
CA ALA A 63 27.91 -18.87 12.81
C ALA A 63 27.34 -20.30 12.86
N VAL A 64 26.04 -20.41 13.14
CA VAL A 64 25.34 -21.69 13.20
C VAL A 64 25.22 -22.31 11.80
N ARG A 65 24.91 -21.48 10.80
CA ARG A 65 24.85 -21.89 9.39
C ARG A 65 26.19 -22.40 8.85
N GLU A 66 27.30 -21.80 9.26
CA GLU A 66 28.64 -22.12 8.75
C GLU A 66 29.30 -23.30 9.48
N GLY A 67 28.94 -23.59 10.74
CA GLY A 67 29.69 -24.57 11.54
C GLY A 67 28.89 -25.60 12.34
N SER A 68 27.56 -25.51 12.46
CA SER A 68 26.80 -26.30 13.45
C SER A 68 25.58 -27.04 12.87
N LYS A 69 25.82 -28.06 12.04
CA LYS A 69 24.74 -28.87 11.41
C LYS A 69 23.78 -29.52 12.42
N GLY A 70 24.30 -30.01 13.56
CA GLY A 70 23.47 -30.63 14.61
C GLY A 70 22.52 -29.64 15.27
N LEU A 71 22.99 -28.42 15.52
CA LEU A 71 22.19 -27.31 16.08
C LEU A 71 21.05 -26.92 15.14
N LEU A 72 21.34 -26.79 13.83
CA LEU A 72 20.33 -26.54 12.80
C LEU A 72 19.31 -27.67 12.69
N ALA A 73 19.75 -28.92 12.76
CA ALA A 73 18.87 -30.08 12.66
C ALA A 73 17.91 -30.14 13.84
N ALA A 74 18.39 -29.88 15.06
CA ALA A 74 17.57 -29.82 16.26
C ALA A 74 16.55 -28.67 16.22
N ALA A 75 17.00 -27.46 15.85
CA ALA A 75 16.12 -26.31 15.68
C ALA A 75 15.00 -26.59 14.67
N ASN A 76 15.34 -27.09 13.47
CA ASN A 76 14.34 -27.41 12.44
C ASN A 76 13.37 -28.50 12.88
N ARG A 77 13.84 -29.54 13.58
CA ARG A 77 12.98 -30.61 14.09
C ARG A 77 11.96 -30.08 15.10
N ALA A 78 12.41 -29.30 16.08
CA ALA A 78 11.54 -28.70 17.08
C ALA A 78 10.54 -27.71 16.46
N LEU A 79 11.01 -26.87 15.52
CA LEU A 79 10.15 -25.94 14.79
C LEU A 79 9.06 -26.67 13.99
N ARG A 80 9.39 -27.78 13.31
CA ARG A 80 8.42 -28.63 12.61
C ARG A 80 7.40 -29.27 13.55
N ALA A 81 7.78 -29.61 14.78
CA ALA A 81 6.85 -30.15 15.76
C ALA A 81 5.81 -29.09 16.22
N GLY A 82 6.25 -27.85 16.45
CA GLY A 82 5.41 -26.74 16.91
C GLY A 82 4.67 -25.96 15.81
N ILE A 83 5.04 -26.14 14.53
CA ILE A 83 4.51 -25.31 13.43
C ILE A 83 2.99 -25.42 13.28
N ARG A 84 2.41 -26.59 13.56
CA ARG A 84 0.96 -26.83 13.45
C ARG A 84 0.16 -25.98 14.44
N GLU A 85 0.64 -25.87 15.67
CA GLU A 85 0.03 -25.03 16.69
C GLU A 85 0.11 -23.55 16.28
N ARG A 86 1.28 -23.10 15.79
CA ARG A 86 1.46 -21.73 15.32
C ARG A 86 0.54 -21.38 14.14
N VAL A 87 0.33 -22.31 13.21
CA VAL A 87 -0.65 -22.17 12.12
C VAL A 87 -2.07 -22.04 12.66
N ALA A 88 -2.43 -22.85 13.66
CA ALA A 88 -3.73 -22.78 14.32
C ALA A 88 -3.92 -21.44 15.07
N THR A 89 -2.89 -20.93 15.74
CA THR A 89 -2.92 -19.61 16.40
C THR A 89 -3.18 -18.51 15.38
N LEU A 90 -2.42 -18.47 14.27
CA LEU A 90 -2.65 -17.47 13.22
C LEU A 90 -4.08 -17.58 12.66
N ALA A 91 -4.53 -18.80 12.39
CA ALA A 91 -5.87 -19.04 11.84
C ALA A 91 -7.00 -18.58 12.78
N ALA A 92 -6.78 -18.60 14.11
CA ALA A 92 -7.76 -18.20 15.13
C ALA A 92 -7.65 -16.73 15.56
N ASP A 93 -6.51 -16.07 15.31
CA ASP A 93 -6.28 -14.68 15.72
C ASP A 93 -7.23 -13.70 15.04
N GLY A 94 -7.61 -12.63 15.76
CA GLY A 94 -8.44 -11.54 15.26
C GLY A 94 -7.72 -10.59 14.30
N ASP A 95 -8.48 -9.74 13.59
CA ASP A 95 -7.95 -8.87 12.52
C ASP A 95 -6.88 -7.87 13.00
N ALA A 96 -6.90 -7.47 14.27
CA ALA A 96 -5.91 -6.58 14.86
C ALA A 96 -4.49 -7.17 14.92
N ALA A 97 -4.35 -8.49 14.81
CA ALA A 97 -3.04 -9.15 14.76
C ALA A 97 -2.35 -8.98 13.40
N PHE A 98 -3.06 -8.49 12.37
CA PHE A 98 -2.57 -8.42 11.01
C PHE A 98 -2.46 -6.98 10.52
N ALA A 99 -1.44 -6.69 9.72
CA ALA A 99 -1.26 -5.37 9.11
C ALA A 99 -0.58 -5.49 7.75
N LEU A 100 -0.78 -4.46 6.91
CA LEU A 100 0.00 -4.27 5.68
C LEU A 100 1.21 -3.38 5.98
N ARG A 101 2.41 -3.86 5.68
CA ARG A 101 3.66 -3.09 5.71
C ARG A 101 4.15 -2.77 4.29
N ALA A 102 5.07 -1.82 4.19
CA ALA A 102 5.58 -1.36 2.91
C ALA A 102 6.65 -2.34 2.39
N PRO A 103 6.69 -2.62 1.08
CA PRO A 103 5.74 -2.14 0.05
C PRO A 103 4.45 -2.98 -0.01
N ASP A 104 4.53 -4.30 0.10
CA ASP A 104 3.46 -5.27 -0.13
C ASP A 104 3.35 -6.36 0.95
N ASP A 105 4.16 -6.29 2.01
CA ASP A 105 4.18 -7.29 3.08
C ASP A 105 2.86 -7.33 3.88
N VAL A 106 2.41 -8.55 4.16
CA VAL A 106 1.39 -8.85 5.15
C VAL A 106 2.09 -9.42 6.39
N VAL A 107 1.94 -8.73 7.51
CA VAL A 107 2.54 -9.13 8.78
C VAL A 107 1.48 -9.67 9.74
N TRP A 108 1.88 -10.65 10.55
CA TRP A 108 1.15 -11.18 11.69
C TRP A 108 1.97 -10.95 12.97
N ARG A 109 1.40 -10.22 13.93
CA ARG A 109 2.08 -9.77 15.17
C ARG A 109 3.45 -9.14 14.90
N GLY A 110 3.54 -8.38 13.81
CA GLY A 110 4.75 -7.69 13.37
C GLY A 110 5.71 -8.51 12.51
N ALA A 111 5.56 -9.84 12.42
CA ALA A 111 6.41 -10.69 11.60
C ALA A 111 5.81 -10.94 10.21
N PRO A 112 6.61 -10.91 9.12
CA PRO A 112 6.12 -11.13 7.77
C PRO A 112 5.67 -12.58 7.57
N VAL A 113 4.47 -12.76 7.00
CA VAL A 113 3.89 -14.11 6.76
C VAL A 113 3.39 -14.30 5.33
N ALA A 114 3.08 -13.21 4.62
CA ALA A 114 2.64 -13.25 3.24
C ALA A 114 2.99 -11.92 2.54
N ARG A 115 2.78 -11.87 1.23
CA ARG A 115 2.82 -10.65 0.44
C ARG A 115 1.52 -10.48 -0.34
N LEU A 116 1.16 -9.22 -0.59
CA LEU A 116 0.02 -8.84 -1.42
C LEU A 116 0.44 -8.81 -2.88
N VAL A 117 -0.23 -9.59 -3.73
CA VAL A 117 0.06 -9.70 -5.15
C VAL A 117 -1.16 -9.30 -6.00
N ALA A 118 -0.93 -9.02 -7.28
CA ALA A 118 -2.01 -8.68 -8.20
C ALA A 118 -2.97 -9.87 -8.34
N GLY A 119 -4.27 -9.62 -8.18
CA GLY A 119 -5.31 -10.62 -8.42
C GLY A 119 -6.11 -10.30 -9.68
N GLU A 120 -7.37 -10.75 -9.73
CA GLU A 120 -8.22 -10.63 -10.93
C GLU A 120 -8.55 -9.18 -11.29
N SER A 121 -8.78 -8.32 -10.29
CA SER A 121 -9.02 -6.88 -10.46
C SER A 121 -8.23 -6.05 -9.44
N VAL A 122 -8.17 -4.73 -9.65
CA VAL A 122 -7.46 -3.81 -8.73
C VAL A 122 -8.07 -3.81 -7.31
N LEU A 123 -9.35 -4.16 -7.19
CA LEU A 123 -10.07 -4.27 -5.90
C LEU A 123 -10.15 -5.71 -5.37
N ALA A 124 -9.56 -6.67 -6.09
CA ALA A 124 -9.46 -8.06 -5.67
C ALA A 124 -7.99 -8.55 -5.77
N PRO A 125 -7.07 -7.96 -4.99
CA PRO A 125 -5.70 -8.46 -4.87
C PRO A 125 -5.68 -9.84 -4.20
N GLN A 126 -4.58 -10.57 -4.36
CA GLN A 126 -4.38 -11.89 -3.79
C GLN A 126 -3.28 -11.89 -2.73
N ILE A 127 -3.28 -12.91 -1.89
CA ILE A 127 -2.26 -13.13 -0.87
C ILE A 127 -1.44 -14.34 -1.26
N GLU A 128 -0.13 -14.15 -1.26
CA GLU A 128 0.84 -15.22 -1.41
C GLU A 128 1.57 -15.41 -0.08
N VAL A 129 1.33 -16.55 0.57
CA VAL A 129 2.04 -16.94 1.79
C VAL A 129 3.53 -17.06 1.48
N LEU A 130 4.38 -16.47 2.33
CA LEU A 130 5.82 -16.48 2.09
C LEU A 130 6.37 -17.92 2.08
N PRO A 131 7.36 -18.21 1.22
CA PRO A 131 8.00 -19.52 1.19
C PRO A 131 8.58 -19.90 2.56
N SER A 132 8.30 -21.12 2.99
CA SER A 132 8.87 -21.70 4.20
C SER A 132 9.04 -23.21 4.05
N GLU A 133 10.20 -23.71 4.48
CA GLU A 133 10.51 -25.14 4.59
C GLU A 133 9.78 -25.82 5.77
N LEU A 134 9.19 -25.03 6.67
CA LEU A 134 8.41 -25.50 7.80
C LEU A 134 6.93 -25.68 7.42
N LEU A 135 6.48 -25.09 6.30
CA LEU A 135 5.09 -25.11 5.86
C LEU A 135 4.86 -26.10 4.71
N ASP A 136 4.47 -27.31 5.07
CA ASP A 136 3.95 -28.31 4.13
C ASP A 136 2.64 -27.82 3.49
N PRO A 137 2.28 -28.28 2.27
CA PRO A 137 1.11 -27.79 1.54
C PRO A 137 -0.21 -27.77 2.34
N PRO A 138 -0.55 -28.79 3.16
CA PRO A 138 -1.78 -28.76 3.96
C PRO A 138 -1.82 -27.64 5.01
N LEU A 139 -0.67 -27.18 5.49
CA LEU A 139 -0.56 -26.14 6.50
C LEU A 139 -0.68 -24.73 5.92
N ARG A 140 -0.48 -24.56 4.61
CA ARG A 140 -0.59 -23.26 3.94
C ARG A 140 -2.04 -22.83 3.72
N GLU A 141 -2.93 -23.78 3.52
CA GLU A 141 -4.32 -23.50 3.18
C GLU A 141 -5.09 -22.76 4.30
N PRO A 142 -4.99 -23.14 5.60
CA PRO A 142 -5.57 -22.35 6.68
C PRO A 142 -5.05 -20.92 6.75
N LEU A 143 -3.74 -20.71 6.53
CA LEU A 143 -3.12 -19.38 6.50
C LEU A 143 -3.70 -18.55 5.37
N ARG A 144 -3.74 -19.10 4.15
CA ARG A 144 -4.28 -18.44 2.97
C ARG A 144 -5.72 -18.00 3.19
N ARG A 145 -6.57 -18.88 3.72
CA ARG A 145 -7.98 -18.57 4.01
C ARG A 145 -8.12 -17.45 5.05
N ARG A 146 -7.39 -17.54 6.16
CA ARG A 146 -7.47 -16.54 7.23
C ARG A 146 -7.01 -15.16 6.75
N LEU A 147 -5.86 -15.12 6.07
CA LEU A 147 -5.30 -13.89 5.53
C LEU A 147 -6.20 -13.29 4.45
N ALA A 148 -6.79 -14.10 3.57
CA ALA A 148 -7.71 -13.63 2.54
C ALA A 148 -8.96 -12.99 3.15
N SER A 149 -9.54 -13.62 4.18
CA SER A 149 -10.67 -13.06 4.94
C SER A 149 -10.31 -11.73 5.62
N TRP A 150 -9.15 -11.65 6.27
CA TRP A 150 -8.66 -10.40 6.85
C TRP A 150 -8.49 -9.31 5.79
N LEU A 151 -7.89 -9.63 4.64
CA LEU A 151 -7.68 -8.67 3.57
C LEU A 151 -9.00 -8.16 3.02
N GLU A 152 -9.99 -9.02 2.82
CA GLU A 152 -11.32 -8.58 2.41
C GLU A 152 -11.92 -7.59 3.43
N ALA A 153 -11.86 -7.92 4.71
CA ALA A 153 -12.34 -7.03 5.79
C ALA A 153 -11.57 -5.70 5.80
N HIS A 154 -10.25 -5.74 5.65
CA HIS A 154 -9.39 -4.57 5.59
C HIS A 154 -9.71 -3.66 4.39
N LEU A 155 -9.91 -4.25 3.20
CA LEU A 155 -10.31 -3.51 2.01
C LEU A 155 -11.69 -2.87 2.19
N ARG A 156 -12.66 -3.59 2.77
CA ARG A 156 -14.01 -3.06 3.03
C ARG A 156 -14.01 -1.95 4.08
N ALA A 157 -13.15 -2.01 5.09
CA ALA A 157 -13.03 -0.97 6.10
C ALA A 157 -12.62 0.38 5.49
N TRP A 158 -11.65 0.38 4.56
CA TRP A 158 -11.07 1.61 4.01
C TRP A 158 -11.62 2.02 2.64
N LEU A 159 -12.16 1.08 1.87
CA LEU A 159 -12.71 1.31 0.53
C LEU A 159 -14.21 0.97 0.45
N GLY A 160 -14.87 0.80 1.60
CA GLY A 160 -16.29 0.46 1.71
C GLY A 160 -17.22 1.25 0.79
N PRO A 161 -17.12 2.59 0.70
CA PRO A 161 -17.93 3.39 -0.22
C PRO A 161 -17.80 2.98 -1.70
N LEU A 162 -16.61 2.54 -2.13
CA LEU A 162 -16.39 2.07 -3.50
C LEU A 162 -17.04 0.71 -3.73
N PHE A 163 -16.94 -0.21 -2.78
CA PHE A 163 -17.63 -1.51 -2.84
C PHE A 163 -19.15 -1.33 -2.83
N ALA A 164 -19.67 -0.45 -1.97
CA ALA A 164 -21.10 -0.13 -1.90
C ALA A 164 -21.60 0.45 -3.24
N ALA A 165 -20.87 1.38 -3.84
CA ALA A 165 -21.22 1.92 -5.15
C ALA A 165 -21.26 0.82 -6.23
N ARG A 166 -20.28 -0.08 -6.26
CA ARG A 166 -20.23 -1.18 -7.24
C ARG A 166 -21.34 -2.21 -7.08
N ALA A 167 -21.82 -2.44 -5.86
CA ALA A 167 -22.88 -3.38 -5.56
C ALA A 167 -24.29 -2.80 -5.75
N ALA A 168 -24.42 -1.48 -5.88
CA ALA A 168 -25.72 -0.82 -5.98
C ALA A 168 -26.46 -1.18 -7.29
N PRO A 169 -27.80 -1.34 -7.25
CA PRO A 169 -28.61 -1.63 -8.43
C PRO A 169 -28.77 -0.37 -9.29
N LEU A 170 -27.74 -0.05 -10.07
CA LEU A 170 -27.68 1.13 -10.92
C LEU A 170 -28.16 0.86 -12.35
N SER A 171 -28.68 1.90 -13.00
CA SER A 171 -28.95 1.93 -14.44
C SER A 171 -27.67 1.69 -15.26
N GLY A 172 -27.82 1.39 -16.55
CA GLY A 172 -26.67 1.17 -17.45
C GLY A 172 -25.62 2.30 -17.42
N PRO A 173 -26.00 3.57 -17.65
CA PRO A 173 -25.07 4.71 -17.61
C PRO A 173 -24.37 4.89 -16.25
N ALA A 174 -25.12 4.84 -15.15
CA ALA A 174 -24.56 5.01 -13.80
C ALA A 174 -23.62 3.84 -13.42
N ARG A 175 -24.01 2.61 -13.77
CA ARG A 175 -23.19 1.40 -13.57
C ARG A 175 -21.88 1.48 -14.36
N GLY A 176 -21.93 1.93 -15.60
CA GLY A 176 -20.74 2.15 -16.43
C GLY A 176 -19.78 3.18 -15.81
N LEU A 177 -20.31 4.28 -15.27
CA LEU A 177 -19.49 5.27 -14.56
C LEU A 177 -18.84 4.69 -13.30
N VAL A 178 -19.61 3.96 -12.48
CA VAL A 178 -19.11 3.33 -11.25
C VAL A 178 -18.09 2.23 -11.56
N PHE A 179 -18.24 1.51 -12.67
CA PHE A 179 -17.25 0.53 -13.11
C PHE A 179 -15.89 1.20 -13.36
N VAL A 180 -15.84 2.27 -14.15
CA VAL A 180 -14.60 3.03 -14.42
C VAL A 180 -14.04 3.64 -13.12
N LEU A 181 -14.92 4.12 -12.24
CA LEU A 181 -14.55 4.62 -10.93
C LEU A 181 -13.90 3.54 -10.06
N GLY A 182 -14.41 2.31 -10.09
CA GLY A 182 -13.84 1.14 -9.44
C GLY A 182 -12.44 0.79 -9.94
N GLU A 183 -12.28 0.72 -11.27
CA GLU A 183 -11.00 0.44 -11.91
C GLU A 183 -9.95 1.52 -11.63
N SER A 184 -10.38 2.76 -11.41
CA SER A 184 -9.51 3.90 -11.06
C SER A 184 -9.42 4.15 -9.54
N LEU A 185 -9.83 3.18 -8.73
CA LEU A 185 -9.76 3.23 -7.27
C LEU A 185 -10.45 4.44 -6.64
N GLY A 186 -11.55 4.91 -7.22
CA GLY A 186 -12.39 5.94 -6.62
C GLY A 186 -12.14 7.37 -7.10
N THR A 187 -11.33 7.58 -8.14
CA THR A 187 -11.13 8.91 -8.74
C THR A 187 -10.87 8.81 -10.23
N VAL A 188 -11.64 9.54 -11.03
CA VAL A 188 -11.53 9.55 -12.50
C VAL A 188 -11.58 10.99 -13.01
N PRO A 189 -10.64 11.41 -13.88
CA PRO A 189 -10.74 12.69 -14.57
C PRO A 189 -12.04 12.78 -15.37
N ARG A 190 -12.82 13.84 -15.17
CA ARG A 190 -14.14 14.04 -15.80
C ARG A 190 -14.11 13.87 -17.32
N ARG A 191 -13.01 14.27 -17.96
CA ARG A 191 -12.78 14.14 -19.40
C ARG A 191 -12.82 12.69 -19.90
N GLN A 192 -12.39 11.72 -19.09
CA GLN A 192 -12.36 10.31 -19.47
C GLN A 192 -13.75 9.67 -19.46
N VAL A 193 -14.68 10.25 -18.70
CA VAL A 193 -16.06 9.74 -18.51
C VAL A 193 -17.12 10.71 -19.03
N ALA A 194 -16.74 11.58 -19.97
CA ALA A 194 -17.63 12.63 -20.48
C ALA A 194 -18.91 12.07 -21.13
N ALA A 195 -18.79 10.97 -21.88
CA ALA A 195 -19.93 10.31 -22.53
C ALA A 195 -20.89 9.69 -21.50
N GLN A 196 -20.36 8.99 -20.50
CA GLN A 196 -21.15 8.41 -19.40
C GLN A 196 -21.89 9.51 -18.64
N LEU A 197 -21.21 10.62 -18.33
CA LEU A 197 -21.79 11.76 -17.64
C LEU A 197 -22.88 12.48 -18.44
N ALA A 198 -22.78 12.50 -19.77
CA ALA A 198 -23.79 13.06 -20.65
C ALA A 198 -25.05 12.17 -20.70
N ALA A 199 -24.88 10.86 -20.57
CA ALA A 199 -25.97 9.88 -20.58
C ALA A 199 -26.72 9.74 -19.23
N LEU A 200 -26.23 10.36 -18.15
CA LEU A 200 -26.89 10.27 -16.83
C LEU A 200 -28.19 11.06 -16.77
N ALA A 201 -29.28 10.36 -16.42
CA ALA A 201 -30.57 10.94 -16.09
C ALA A 201 -30.53 11.66 -14.71
N PRO A 202 -31.54 12.49 -14.38
CA PRO A 202 -31.64 13.13 -13.07
C PRO A 202 -31.64 12.13 -11.91
N ASP A 203 -32.34 11.01 -12.05
CA ASP A 203 -32.41 9.97 -11.02
C ASP A 203 -31.05 9.29 -10.82
N ASP A 204 -30.32 8.99 -11.90
CA ASP A 204 -28.95 8.46 -11.82
C ASP A 204 -28.04 9.37 -10.99
N ARG A 205 -28.16 10.69 -11.18
CA ARG A 205 -27.35 11.67 -10.43
C ARG A 205 -27.71 11.67 -8.94
N ARG A 206 -29.00 11.52 -8.60
CA ARG A 206 -29.45 11.43 -7.20
C ARG A 206 -28.97 10.13 -6.55
N GLU A 207 -29.06 9.01 -7.27
CA GLU A 207 -28.56 7.71 -6.81
C GLU A 207 -27.05 7.76 -6.54
N LEU A 208 -26.26 8.26 -7.50
CA LEU A 208 -24.82 8.43 -7.35
C LEU A 208 -24.46 9.34 -6.17
N ALA A 209 -25.19 10.45 -5.99
CA ALA A 209 -25.00 11.34 -4.85
C ALA A 209 -25.31 10.64 -3.52
N ARG A 210 -26.35 9.79 -3.45
CA ARG A 210 -26.67 9.00 -2.25
C ARG A 210 -25.58 7.99 -1.92
N LEU A 211 -24.91 7.44 -2.93
CA LEU A 211 -23.73 6.58 -2.78
C LEU A 211 -22.44 7.36 -2.45
N GLY A 212 -22.52 8.69 -2.31
CA GLY A 212 -21.39 9.55 -1.97
C GLY A 212 -20.49 9.90 -3.16
N VAL A 213 -20.89 9.58 -4.40
CA VAL A 213 -20.12 9.93 -5.60
C VAL A 213 -20.30 11.41 -5.91
N THR A 214 -19.20 12.15 -5.95
CA THR A 214 -19.17 13.55 -6.35
C THR A 214 -18.90 13.67 -7.84
N LEU A 215 -19.87 14.21 -8.59
CA LEU A 215 -19.74 14.54 -10.02
C LEU A 215 -19.10 15.92 -10.21
N GLY A 216 -17.85 16.06 -9.78
CA GLY A 216 -17.11 17.32 -9.79
C GLY A 216 -16.89 17.91 -11.19
N ARG A 217 -16.44 19.17 -11.22
CA ARG A 217 -16.13 19.93 -12.42
C ARG A 217 -14.90 19.40 -13.16
N VAL A 218 -13.93 18.88 -12.41
CA VAL A 218 -12.67 18.35 -12.99
C VAL A 218 -12.57 16.83 -12.86
N ASN A 219 -13.07 16.27 -11.74
CA ASN A 219 -13.02 14.83 -11.45
C ASN A 219 -14.38 14.30 -11.02
N VAL A 220 -14.59 13.01 -11.25
CA VAL A 220 -15.59 12.21 -10.54
C VAL A 220 -14.86 11.43 -9.45
N PHE A 221 -15.29 11.54 -8.19
CA PHE A 221 -14.57 10.93 -7.07
C PHE A 221 -15.48 10.64 -5.87
N LEU A 222 -14.98 9.84 -4.93
CA LEU A 222 -15.61 9.57 -3.64
C LEU A 222 -14.87 10.33 -2.52
N PRO A 223 -15.45 11.39 -1.92
CA PRO A 223 -14.78 12.18 -0.89
C PRO A 223 -14.37 11.35 0.34
N ALA A 224 -15.15 10.34 0.71
CA ALA A 224 -14.86 9.44 1.84
C ALA A 224 -13.57 8.63 1.67
N LEU A 225 -13.03 8.55 0.44
CA LEU A 225 -11.78 7.84 0.14
C LEU A 225 -10.56 8.77 0.12
N LEU A 226 -10.69 10.03 0.55
CA LEU A 226 -9.59 11.00 0.61
C LEU A 226 -8.90 11.06 1.99
N GLN A 227 -9.27 10.17 2.91
CA GLN A 227 -8.57 9.98 4.19
C GLN A 227 -7.24 9.23 4.00
N PRO A 228 -6.21 9.48 4.83
CA PRO A 228 -4.85 9.00 4.60
C PRO A 228 -4.74 7.49 4.38
N GLU A 229 -5.43 6.68 5.19
CA GLU A 229 -5.39 5.22 5.11
C GLU A 229 -5.98 4.71 3.79
N SER A 230 -7.12 5.26 3.35
CA SER A 230 -7.69 4.95 2.04
C SER A 230 -6.74 5.33 0.92
N LEU A 231 -6.08 6.49 0.99
CA LEU A 231 -5.12 6.92 -0.02
C LEU A 231 -3.90 5.99 -0.11
N ARG A 232 -3.32 5.62 1.03
CA ARG A 232 -2.19 4.67 1.10
C ARG A 232 -2.58 3.30 0.55
N LEU A 233 -3.76 2.80 0.92
CA LEU A 233 -4.25 1.52 0.41
C LEU A 233 -4.47 1.56 -1.11
N ARG A 234 -5.11 2.61 -1.63
CA ARG A 234 -5.30 2.77 -3.09
C ARG A 234 -3.97 2.86 -3.84
N ALA A 235 -3.01 3.62 -3.33
CA ALA A 235 -1.67 3.73 -3.92
C ALA A 235 -0.99 2.36 -4.01
N ARG A 236 -1.07 1.57 -2.93
CA ARG A 236 -0.53 0.21 -2.88
C ARG A 236 -1.22 -0.72 -3.89
N LEU A 237 -2.56 -0.73 -3.95
CA LEU A 237 -3.31 -1.57 -4.89
C LEU A 237 -2.97 -1.23 -6.35
N PHE A 238 -2.84 0.06 -6.66
CA PHE A 238 -2.44 0.51 -7.99
C PHE A 238 -1.01 0.05 -8.33
N ALA A 239 -0.07 0.25 -7.42
CA ALA A 239 1.33 -0.16 -7.58
C ALA A 239 1.45 -1.66 -7.87
N ILE A 240 0.79 -2.49 -7.06
CA ILE A 240 0.79 -3.95 -7.21
C ILE A 240 0.17 -4.37 -8.53
N ARG A 241 -0.98 -3.79 -8.90
CA ARG A 241 -1.68 -4.16 -10.14
C ARG A 241 -0.89 -3.78 -11.40
N HIS A 242 -0.18 -2.66 -11.38
CA HIS A 242 0.51 -2.12 -12.55
C HIS A 242 2.01 -2.39 -12.57
N GLY A 243 2.57 -2.98 -11.51
CA GLY A 243 4.02 -3.23 -11.42
C GLY A 243 4.85 -1.95 -11.39
N VAL A 244 4.31 -0.88 -10.81
CA VAL A 244 4.97 0.44 -10.72
C VAL A 244 5.27 0.80 -9.27
N PRO A 245 6.25 1.67 -8.99
CA PRO A 245 6.46 2.18 -7.65
C PRO A 245 5.18 2.81 -7.08
N ALA A 246 4.85 2.50 -5.84
CA ALA A 246 3.77 3.19 -5.15
C ALA A 246 4.12 4.67 -5.04
N LEU A 247 3.20 5.54 -5.45
CA LEU A 247 3.27 6.94 -5.05
C LEU A 247 3.35 6.93 -3.52
N ALA A 248 4.35 7.61 -2.95
CA ALA A 248 4.35 7.93 -1.53
C ALA A 248 3.10 8.78 -1.28
N ALA A 249 1.99 8.11 -0.94
CA ALA A 249 0.68 8.71 -0.94
C ALA A 249 0.76 9.89 0.03
N PRO A 250 0.55 11.13 -0.45
CA PRO A 250 0.69 12.27 0.43
C PRO A 250 -0.40 12.13 1.49
N ASP A 251 -0.04 12.19 2.78
CA ASP A 251 -0.90 11.98 3.97
C ASP A 251 -2.02 13.04 4.07
N GLY A 252 -2.86 13.11 3.04
CA GLY A 252 -3.91 14.10 2.86
C GLY A 252 -3.43 15.52 2.52
N ILE A 253 -2.15 15.79 2.25
CA ILE A 253 -1.71 17.16 1.95
C ILE A 253 -2.36 17.74 0.68
N PRO A 254 -2.58 19.07 0.57
CA PRO A 254 -3.39 19.63 -0.52
C PRO A 254 -2.82 19.41 -1.93
N SER A 255 -1.51 19.41 -2.08
CA SER A 255 -0.82 19.08 -3.34
C SER A 255 0.63 18.69 -3.12
N VAL A 256 1.22 18.07 -4.14
CA VAL A 256 2.66 17.78 -4.25
C VAL A 256 3.18 18.25 -5.61
N PRO A 257 4.50 18.48 -5.78
CA PRO A 257 5.07 18.67 -7.11
C PRO A 257 4.75 17.47 -8.02
N VAL A 258 4.52 17.73 -9.31
CA VAL A 258 4.40 16.65 -10.29
C VAL A 258 5.77 16.02 -10.49
N ASP A 259 5.83 14.71 -10.32
CA ASP A 259 6.92 13.85 -10.75
C ASP A 259 6.55 13.29 -12.12
N HIS A 260 7.36 13.63 -13.12
CA HIS A 260 7.15 13.20 -14.51
C HIS A 260 7.46 11.71 -14.74
N ALA A 261 8.09 11.03 -13.78
CA ALA A 261 8.22 9.57 -13.80
C ALA A 261 6.88 8.87 -13.50
N LEU A 262 5.91 9.58 -12.91
CA LEU A 262 4.61 9.03 -12.55
C LEU A 262 3.54 9.35 -13.60
N SER A 263 2.70 8.36 -13.89
CA SER A 263 1.57 8.55 -14.79
C SER A 263 0.47 9.40 -14.14
N SER A 264 -0.35 10.05 -14.97
CA SER A 264 -1.57 10.72 -14.47
C SER A 264 -2.53 9.73 -13.78
N ALA A 265 -2.54 8.46 -14.18
CA ALA A 265 -3.33 7.41 -13.55
C ALA A 265 -2.82 7.09 -12.13
N SER A 266 -1.51 7.13 -11.90
CA SER A 266 -0.90 6.96 -10.58
C SER A 266 -1.41 8.02 -9.59
N TYR A 267 -1.47 9.29 -10.02
CA TYR A 267 -2.05 10.36 -9.21
C TYR A 267 -3.54 10.16 -8.97
N ALA A 268 -4.30 9.84 -10.02
CA ALA A 268 -5.75 9.63 -9.93
C ALA A 268 -6.07 8.49 -8.95
N ALA A 269 -5.37 7.37 -9.05
CA ALA A 269 -5.51 6.24 -8.13
C ALA A 269 -5.35 6.66 -6.66
N CYS A 270 -4.55 7.69 -6.38
CA CYS A 270 -4.30 8.22 -5.04
C CYS A 270 -5.15 9.46 -4.70
N GLY A 271 -6.20 9.78 -5.45
CA GLY A 271 -7.06 10.93 -5.15
C GLY A 271 -6.45 12.29 -5.48
N TYR A 272 -5.45 12.32 -6.37
CA TYR A 272 -4.83 13.54 -6.90
C TYR A 272 -5.03 13.65 -8.41
N GLN A 273 -4.92 14.85 -8.93
CA GLN A 273 -4.81 15.08 -10.36
C GLN A 273 -3.61 15.97 -10.65
N ALA A 274 -2.74 15.53 -11.56
CA ALA A 274 -1.72 16.37 -12.16
C ALA A 274 -2.37 17.56 -12.88
N ALA A 275 -2.03 18.77 -12.45
CA ALA A 275 -2.55 20.04 -12.94
C ALA A 275 -1.42 21.08 -12.99
N GLY A 276 -0.77 21.18 -14.15
CA GLY A 276 0.41 22.04 -14.32
C GLY A 276 1.59 21.50 -13.51
N PRO A 277 2.28 22.34 -12.70
CA PRO A 277 3.44 21.91 -11.91
C PRO A 277 3.07 21.10 -10.66
N ARG A 278 1.78 20.99 -10.31
CA ARG A 278 1.30 20.37 -9.06
C ARG A 278 0.37 19.19 -9.34
N ALA A 279 0.48 18.12 -8.56
CA ALA A 279 -0.58 17.14 -8.40
C ALA A 279 -1.43 17.54 -7.20
N VAL A 280 -2.69 17.89 -7.44
CA VAL A 280 -3.59 18.50 -6.45
C VAL A 280 -4.65 17.50 -6.03
N ARG A 281 -4.94 17.45 -4.73
CA ARG A 281 -6.00 16.61 -4.18
C ARG A 281 -7.35 16.99 -4.80
N VAL A 282 -8.10 15.99 -5.26
CA VAL A 282 -9.22 16.24 -6.19
C VAL A 282 -10.35 17.08 -5.60
N ASP A 283 -10.60 17.01 -4.29
CA ASP A 283 -11.60 17.86 -3.62
C ASP A 283 -11.18 19.34 -3.58
N ARG A 284 -9.88 19.62 -3.39
CA ARG A 284 -9.32 20.98 -3.42
C ARG A 284 -9.36 21.55 -4.83
N LEU A 285 -8.96 20.74 -5.81
CA LEU A 285 -9.01 21.12 -7.22
C LEU A 285 -10.44 21.40 -7.66
N ASP A 286 -11.41 20.60 -7.21
CA ASP A 286 -12.83 20.80 -7.54
C ASP A 286 -13.40 22.10 -6.94
N ARG A 287 -13.04 22.42 -5.69
CA ARG A 287 -13.42 23.70 -5.06
C ARG A 287 -12.88 24.91 -5.82
N VAL A 288 -11.62 24.88 -6.22
CA VAL A 288 -11.00 25.94 -7.03
C VAL A 288 -11.66 26.02 -8.41
N ALA A 289 -11.90 24.88 -9.06
CA ALA A 289 -12.59 24.86 -10.35
C ALA A 289 -14.03 25.42 -10.26
N ALA A 290 -14.73 25.19 -9.15
CA ALA A 290 -16.06 25.73 -8.90
C ALA A 290 -16.01 27.24 -8.65
N ALA A 291 -15.05 27.73 -7.86
CA ALA A 291 -14.86 29.15 -7.63
C ALA A 291 -14.49 29.91 -8.92
N ALA A 292 -13.50 29.40 -9.66
CA ALA A 292 -13.09 29.94 -10.95
C ALA A 292 -14.25 29.99 -11.96
N ALA A 293 -15.11 28.95 -11.95
CA ALA A 293 -16.26 28.91 -12.84
C ALA A 293 -17.34 29.93 -12.48
N ARG A 294 -17.51 30.27 -11.20
CA ARG A 294 -18.39 31.36 -10.77
C ARG A 294 -17.83 32.70 -11.21
N LEU A 295 -16.56 32.96 -10.91
CA LEU A 295 -15.88 34.22 -11.28
C LEU A 295 -15.86 34.44 -12.79
N SER A 296 -15.67 33.38 -13.57
CA SER A 296 -15.64 33.47 -15.03
C SER A 296 -17.01 33.75 -15.67
N ARG A 297 -18.13 33.70 -14.93
CA ARG A 297 -19.46 34.08 -15.47
C ARG A 297 -19.55 35.58 -15.74
N ASP A 298 -18.87 36.38 -14.92
CA ASP A 298 -18.89 37.84 -15.00
C ASP A 298 -17.78 38.39 -15.91
N GLY A 299 -17.08 37.51 -16.62
CA GLY A 299 -15.97 37.85 -17.51
C GLY A 299 -14.61 37.37 -16.99
N PRO A 300 -13.50 37.85 -17.58
CA PRO A 300 -12.16 37.50 -17.12
C PRO A 300 -11.95 37.91 -15.66
N PHE A 301 -11.31 37.09 -14.84
CA PHE A 301 -11.13 37.34 -13.40
C PHE A 301 -9.65 37.37 -12.98
N ALA A 302 -9.31 38.17 -11.99
CA ALA A 302 -8.00 38.10 -11.34
C ALA A 302 -7.97 36.91 -10.36
N VAL A 303 -6.83 36.22 -10.25
CA VAL A 303 -6.69 35.04 -9.37
C VAL A 303 -6.87 35.44 -7.90
N PRO A 304 -7.88 34.91 -7.19
CA PRO A 304 -8.02 35.15 -5.76
C PRO A 304 -6.84 34.58 -4.98
N ARG A 305 -6.33 35.32 -4.00
CA ARG A 305 -5.21 34.88 -3.15
C ARG A 305 -5.49 33.54 -2.45
N GLU A 306 -6.74 33.29 -2.11
CA GLU A 306 -7.21 32.04 -1.49
C GLU A 306 -6.96 30.79 -2.35
N PHE A 307 -6.78 30.92 -3.67
CA PHE A 307 -6.52 29.76 -4.54
C PHE A 307 -5.19 29.10 -4.19
N ALA A 308 -4.14 29.87 -3.93
CA ALA A 308 -2.84 29.33 -3.51
C ALA A 308 -2.97 28.52 -2.20
N THR A 309 -3.71 29.06 -1.22
CA THR A 309 -3.98 28.40 0.06
C THR A 309 -4.79 27.12 -0.11
N LEU A 310 -5.84 27.14 -0.95
CA LEU A 310 -6.67 25.95 -1.21
C LEU A 310 -5.90 24.84 -1.92
N LEU A 311 -5.03 25.20 -2.85
CA LEU A 311 -4.18 24.28 -3.61
C LEU A 311 -2.95 23.82 -2.82
N GLY A 312 -2.56 24.55 -1.77
CA GLY A 312 -1.32 24.31 -1.01
C GLY A 312 -0.08 24.42 -1.90
N CYS A 313 -0.01 25.47 -2.72
CA CYS A 313 1.11 25.73 -3.64
C CYS A 313 1.49 27.23 -3.62
N ALA A 314 2.62 27.57 -4.22
CA ALA A 314 3.04 28.97 -4.33
C ALA A 314 2.08 29.75 -5.24
N PRO A 315 1.86 31.07 -5.00
CA PRO A 315 0.99 31.89 -5.85
C PRO A 315 1.35 31.84 -7.35
N ALA A 316 2.64 31.78 -7.68
CA ALA A 316 3.12 31.68 -9.05
C ALA A 316 2.74 30.36 -9.75
N GLU A 317 2.48 29.29 -9.00
CA GLU A 317 2.10 27.98 -9.55
C GLU A 317 0.60 27.89 -9.88
N VAL A 318 -0.23 28.81 -9.34
CA VAL A 318 -1.69 28.78 -9.52
C VAL A 318 -2.08 28.95 -10.99
N SER A 319 -1.38 29.80 -11.74
CA SER A 319 -1.62 29.99 -13.18
C SER A 319 -1.50 28.68 -13.96
N GLY A 320 -0.51 27.85 -13.62
CA GLY A 320 -0.30 26.54 -14.24
C GLY A 320 -1.44 25.56 -13.93
N VAL A 321 -1.93 25.56 -12.68
CA VAL A 321 -3.08 24.75 -12.26
C VAL A 321 -4.35 25.19 -13.00
N LEU A 322 -4.63 26.51 -13.05
CA LEU A 322 -5.78 27.07 -13.76
C LEU A 322 -5.74 26.77 -15.26
N ALA A 323 -4.55 26.84 -15.87
CA ALA A 323 -4.34 26.46 -17.26
C ALA A 323 -4.70 24.99 -17.51
N ALA A 324 -4.25 24.09 -16.63
CA ALA A 324 -4.53 22.65 -16.75
C ALA A 324 -6.01 22.29 -16.60
N ILE A 325 -6.80 23.07 -15.85
CA ILE A 325 -8.25 22.86 -15.72
C ILE A 325 -9.08 23.64 -16.75
N GLY A 326 -8.43 24.28 -17.74
CA GLY A 326 -9.09 24.82 -18.92
C GLY A 326 -9.26 26.34 -18.97
N TYR A 327 -8.61 27.10 -18.09
CA TYR A 327 -8.56 28.56 -18.19
C TYR A 327 -7.34 29.02 -19.01
N ALA A 328 -7.41 30.22 -19.57
CA ALA A 328 -6.28 30.89 -20.20
C ALA A 328 -6.10 32.25 -19.56
N GLU A 329 -4.84 32.62 -19.36
CA GLU A 329 -4.46 33.94 -18.88
C GLU A 329 -4.35 34.91 -20.06
N ARG A 330 -4.94 36.09 -19.93
CA ARG A 330 -4.83 37.23 -20.85
C ARG A 330 -4.77 38.50 -20.01
N GLU A 331 -3.69 39.28 -20.15
CA GLU A 331 -3.51 40.56 -19.44
C GLU A 331 -3.66 40.41 -17.90
N GLY A 332 -3.12 39.33 -17.32
CA GLY A 332 -3.20 39.05 -15.88
C GLY A 332 -4.57 38.62 -15.36
N ARG A 333 -5.53 38.36 -16.26
CA ARG A 333 -6.88 37.86 -15.94
C ARG A 333 -7.13 36.51 -16.61
N PHE A 334 -7.93 35.67 -15.98
CA PHE A 334 -8.24 34.32 -16.44
C PHE A 334 -9.66 34.26 -17.03
N ALA A 335 -9.79 33.61 -18.17
CA ALA A 335 -11.07 33.29 -18.79
C ALA A 335 -11.11 31.83 -19.26
N TRP A 336 -12.29 31.23 -19.33
CA TRP A 336 -12.45 29.88 -19.85
C TRP A 336 -11.97 29.79 -21.31
N ARG A 337 -11.13 28.80 -21.64
CA ARG A 337 -10.67 28.56 -23.01
C ARG A 337 -11.86 28.18 -23.89
N ARG A 338 -12.15 29.01 -24.90
CA ARG A 338 -13.15 28.68 -25.93
C ARG A 338 -12.65 27.49 -26.77
N ALA A 339 -13.58 26.70 -27.31
CA ALA A 339 -13.25 25.49 -28.07
C ALA A 339 -12.33 25.75 -29.29
N ALA A 340 -12.39 26.95 -29.88
CA ALA A 340 -11.53 27.37 -30.99
C ALA A 340 -10.04 27.50 -30.59
N ASP A 341 -9.74 27.86 -29.35
CA ASP A 341 -8.37 28.04 -28.85
C ASP A 341 -7.70 26.71 -28.46
N ARG A 342 -8.46 25.61 -28.36
CA ARG A 342 -7.92 24.27 -28.02
C ARG A 342 -7.29 23.52 -29.19
N ARG A 343 -7.53 23.94 -30.44
CA ARG A 343 -6.98 23.28 -31.64
C ARG A 343 -5.62 23.82 -32.09
N ARG A 344 -5.11 24.88 -31.44
CA ARG A 344 -3.87 25.58 -31.82
C ARG A 344 -2.73 25.42 -30.80
N ALA A 345 -2.91 24.62 -29.74
CA ALA A 345 -1.96 24.47 -28.64
C ALA A 345 -1.53 23.00 -28.48
#